data_AF-A0A182TBQ3-F1
#
_entry.id   AF-A0A182TBQ3-F1
#
_cell.length_a   1.000
_cell.length_b   1.000
_cell.length_c   1.000
_cell.angle_alpha   90.00
_cell.angle_beta   90.00
_cell.angle_gamma   90.00
#
_symmetry.space_group_name_H-M   'P 1'
#
loop_
_entity.id
_entity.type
_entity.pdbx_description
1 polymer ?
#
loop_
_entity_poly.entity_id
_entity_poly.type
_entity_poly.pdbx_seq_one_letter_code
_entity_poly.pdbx_strand_id
1 'polypeptide(L)'
;DAIICTGRSDYPNQVNNVLCFPFIFRGALDVGATTINEEMKLACVHAIADLALAEQSDVVASAYGGQELSFGPEYIIPKPFDPRLIVKIAPAVAKAAMDSGVATRPIEDFDAYVEKLTEFVYKTNLFMKPIFSQAKKEMKRVVLAEGEEERVLHATQELVSQGLAYPILVGRPSVIEKRLKNLGLQLTPGKDFEVVNNESDPRFKEYWSEYYQIMKRRGVSQEQARRAVIGNPTLIAAIMLHRGEADAMICGTIGSYHEHYEVVEKVFGFRKGAHVAGAMNALLLPSGNTFIADTYVNNDPTPEQLAEIAVMAAQTVRRFGIEPKVALLSHSSFGSSDSPTAQKMRKTLELVNQMAPELEIDGEMHGDA
;
A
#
# COMPACT_ATOMS: atom_id res chain seq x y z
N ASP A 1 -4.63 -26.70 -30.60
CA ASP A 1 -4.54 -26.22 -29.20
C ASP A 1 -5.85 -26.43 -28.46
N ALA A 2 -5.80 -26.58 -27.14
CA ALA A 2 -6.97 -26.73 -26.29
C ALA A 2 -6.91 -25.69 -25.17
N ILE A 3 -8.02 -24.98 -24.95
CA ILE A 3 -8.15 -24.03 -23.83
C ILE A 3 -8.75 -24.81 -22.65
N ILE A 4 -8.01 -24.88 -21.54
CA ILE A 4 -8.46 -25.56 -20.32
C ILE A 4 -8.97 -24.50 -19.34
N CYS A 5 -10.29 -24.36 -19.26
CA CYS A 5 -10.95 -23.49 -18.28
C CYS A 5 -11.37 -24.29 -17.06
N THR A 6 -10.93 -23.87 -15.86
CA THR A 6 -11.36 -24.47 -14.60
C THR A 6 -12.08 -23.43 -13.73
N GLY A 7 -13.25 -23.77 -13.19
CA GLY A 7 -13.97 -22.94 -12.22
C GLY A 7 -13.50 -23.15 -10.77
N ARG A 8 -12.38 -23.85 -10.60
CA ARG A 8 -11.85 -24.17 -9.29
C ARG A 8 -11.10 -22.97 -8.70
N SER A 9 -11.43 -22.62 -7.48
CA SER A 9 -10.79 -21.53 -6.74
C SER A 9 -9.31 -21.76 -6.42
N ASP A 10 -8.79 -22.99 -6.52
CA ASP A 10 -7.37 -23.31 -6.31
C ASP A 10 -6.46 -23.09 -7.53
N TYR A 11 -6.99 -22.58 -8.65
CA TYR A 11 -6.23 -22.24 -9.86
C TYR A 11 -6.19 -20.71 -10.09
N PRO A 12 -5.13 -20.16 -10.73
CA PRO A 12 -4.90 -18.71 -10.90
C PRO A 12 -5.88 -18.02 -11.89
N ASN A 13 -7.02 -18.64 -12.16
CA ASN A 13 -8.00 -18.23 -13.16
C ASN A 13 -9.38 -17.99 -12.52
N GLN A 14 -9.44 -17.40 -11.32
CA GLN A 14 -10.69 -16.95 -10.70
C GLN A 14 -11.29 -15.75 -11.47
N VAL A 15 -11.73 -16.00 -12.70
CA VAL A 15 -12.30 -15.00 -13.61
C VAL A 15 -13.49 -14.29 -12.95
N ASN A 16 -14.33 -15.03 -12.24
CA ASN A 16 -15.50 -14.48 -11.56
C ASN A 16 -15.12 -13.46 -10.47
N ASN A 17 -14.27 -13.85 -9.52
CA ASN A 17 -13.96 -13.02 -8.34
C ASN A 17 -13.09 -11.83 -8.70
N VAL A 18 -12.26 -11.96 -9.74
CA VAL A 18 -11.22 -11.00 -10.03
C VAL A 18 -11.55 -10.14 -11.25
N LEU A 19 -12.16 -10.72 -12.29
CA LEU A 19 -12.47 -10.01 -13.54
C LEU A 19 -13.96 -9.66 -13.71
N CYS A 20 -14.88 -10.30 -12.97
CA CYS A 20 -16.31 -10.03 -13.12
C CYS A 20 -16.88 -9.23 -11.93
N PHE A 21 -16.83 -9.80 -10.72
CA PHE A 21 -17.55 -9.28 -9.55
C PHE A 21 -17.26 -7.82 -9.22
N PRO A 22 -15.99 -7.36 -9.16
CA PRO A 22 -15.71 -5.96 -8.80
C PRO A 22 -16.41 -4.97 -9.73
N PHE A 23 -16.47 -5.28 -11.02
CA PHE A 23 -16.95 -4.35 -12.05
C PHE A 23 -18.45 -4.52 -12.33
N ILE A 24 -18.98 -5.74 -12.23
CA ILE A 24 -20.43 -5.97 -12.24
C ILE A 24 -21.06 -5.22 -11.07
N PHE A 25 -20.50 -5.35 -9.86
CA PHE A 25 -21.02 -4.63 -8.70
C PHE A 25 -20.85 -3.13 -8.81
N ARG A 26 -19.72 -2.63 -9.34
CA ARG A 26 -19.55 -1.19 -9.58
C ARG A 26 -20.65 -0.64 -10.49
N GLY A 27 -20.84 -1.23 -11.68
CA GLY A 27 -21.87 -0.79 -12.63
C GLY A 27 -23.28 -0.90 -12.06
N ALA A 28 -23.59 -2.02 -11.41
CA ALA A 28 -24.88 -2.25 -10.75
C ALA A 28 -25.17 -1.22 -9.65
N LEU A 29 -24.19 -0.96 -8.78
CA LEU A 29 -24.34 -0.01 -7.68
C LEU A 29 -24.46 1.44 -8.19
N ASP A 30 -23.71 1.79 -9.23
CA ASP A 30 -23.75 3.13 -9.82
C ASP A 30 -25.14 3.49 -10.34
N VAL A 31 -25.84 2.54 -10.95
CA VAL A 31 -27.21 2.75 -11.46
C VAL A 31 -28.31 2.36 -10.48
N GLY A 32 -27.95 1.91 -9.27
CA GLY A 32 -28.91 1.42 -8.29
C GLY A 32 -29.75 0.25 -8.81
N ALA A 33 -29.12 -0.73 -9.45
CA ALA A 33 -29.79 -1.90 -9.97
C ALA A 33 -30.48 -2.70 -8.84
N THR A 34 -31.74 -3.07 -9.05
CA THR A 34 -32.51 -3.85 -8.06
C THR A 34 -32.13 -5.33 -8.01
N THR A 35 -31.46 -5.83 -9.07
CA THR A 35 -30.97 -7.20 -9.19
C THR A 35 -29.79 -7.27 -10.16
N ILE A 36 -29.06 -8.40 -10.16
CA ILE A 36 -28.07 -8.73 -11.19
C ILE A 36 -28.70 -9.75 -12.16
N ASN A 37 -28.98 -9.35 -13.39
CA ASN A 37 -29.63 -10.18 -14.40
C ASN A 37 -28.65 -10.76 -15.46
N GLU A 38 -29.18 -11.51 -16.42
CA GLU A 38 -28.37 -12.16 -17.46
C GLU A 38 -27.79 -11.16 -18.47
N GLU A 39 -28.52 -10.09 -18.77
CA GLU A 39 -28.08 -9.01 -19.66
C GLU A 39 -26.80 -8.35 -19.13
N MET A 40 -26.74 -8.09 -17.82
CA MET A 40 -25.55 -7.56 -17.16
C MET A 40 -24.37 -8.54 -17.22
N LYS A 41 -24.61 -9.84 -17.02
CA LYS A 41 -23.56 -10.87 -17.12
C LYS A 41 -23.01 -10.96 -18.53
N LEU A 42 -23.88 -10.96 -19.54
CA LEU A 42 -23.49 -10.98 -20.95
C LEU A 42 -22.68 -9.73 -21.31
N ALA A 43 -23.13 -8.54 -20.90
CA ALA A 43 -22.40 -7.29 -21.13
C ALA A 43 -21.00 -7.32 -20.50
N CYS A 44 -20.86 -7.88 -19.30
CA CYS A 44 -19.57 -8.08 -18.65
C CYS A 44 -18.64 -9.00 -19.48
N VAL A 45 -19.15 -10.16 -19.91
CA VAL A 45 -18.37 -11.12 -20.71
C VAL A 45 -17.91 -10.50 -22.03
N HIS A 46 -18.78 -9.79 -22.73
CA HIS A 46 -18.43 -9.10 -23.97
C HIS A 46 -17.39 -8.01 -23.74
N ALA A 47 -17.54 -7.18 -22.70
CA ALA A 47 -16.57 -6.15 -22.37
C ALA A 47 -15.18 -6.72 -22.02
N ILE A 48 -15.12 -7.86 -21.34
CA ILE A 48 -13.85 -8.57 -21.06
C ILE A 48 -13.22 -9.08 -22.35
N ALA A 49 -14.01 -9.69 -23.23
CA ALA A 49 -13.54 -10.22 -24.51
C ALA A 49 -12.99 -9.10 -25.41
N ASP A 50 -13.74 -8.01 -25.56
CA ASP A 50 -13.32 -6.85 -26.34
C ASP A 50 -12.03 -6.25 -25.78
N LEU A 51 -11.88 -6.22 -24.45
CA LEU A 51 -10.68 -5.73 -23.81
C LEU A 51 -9.45 -6.63 -24.04
N ALA A 52 -9.64 -7.95 -24.05
CA ALA A 52 -8.58 -8.90 -24.33
C ALA A 52 -8.09 -8.79 -25.79
N LEU A 53 -9.01 -8.50 -26.72
CA LEU A 53 -8.76 -8.38 -28.15
C LEU A 53 -8.26 -6.99 -28.59
N ALA A 54 -8.51 -5.95 -27.78
CA ALA A 54 -8.14 -4.59 -28.10
C ALA A 54 -6.61 -4.39 -28.17
N GLU A 55 -6.15 -3.68 -29.20
CA GLU A 55 -4.77 -3.22 -29.30
C GLU A 55 -4.38 -2.38 -28.07
N GLN A 56 -3.12 -2.48 -27.67
CA GLN A 56 -2.66 -1.82 -26.46
C GLN A 56 -2.67 -0.30 -26.65
N SER A 57 -3.25 0.41 -25.67
CA SER A 57 -2.92 1.81 -25.45
C SER A 57 -1.58 1.88 -24.70
N ASP A 58 -0.70 2.82 -25.05
CA ASP A 58 0.60 3.08 -24.40
C ASP A 58 0.51 3.13 -22.85
N VAL A 59 -0.66 3.51 -22.35
CA VAL A 59 -0.99 3.57 -20.93
C VAL A 59 -0.90 2.19 -20.23
N VAL A 60 -1.32 1.12 -20.91
CA VAL A 60 -1.32 -0.27 -20.40
C VAL A 60 0.08 -0.88 -20.45
N ALA A 61 0.81 -0.64 -21.56
CA ALA A 61 2.20 -1.04 -21.71
C ALA A 61 3.08 -0.45 -20.59
N SER A 62 2.76 0.79 -20.17
CA SER A 62 3.45 1.47 -19.08
C SER A 62 3.10 0.97 -17.67
N ALA A 63 1.93 0.33 -17.47
CA ALA A 63 1.50 -0.21 -16.17
C ALA A 63 2.11 -1.60 -15.89
N TYR A 64 2.42 -2.38 -16.93
CA TYR A 64 2.92 -3.75 -16.83
C TYR A 64 4.40 -3.92 -17.21
N GLY A 65 5.21 -2.87 -17.11
CA GLY A 65 6.67 -2.96 -17.20
C GLY A 65 7.21 -3.32 -18.60
N GLY A 66 6.53 -2.88 -19.67
CA GLY A 66 7.02 -3.06 -21.03
C GLY A 66 6.89 -4.47 -21.61
N GLN A 67 6.08 -5.35 -21.01
CA GLN A 67 5.69 -6.61 -21.64
C GLN A 67 4.68 -6.35 -22.78
N GLU A 68 5.02 -6.79 -23.99
CA GLU A 68 4.06 -6.88 -25.11
C GLU A 68 3.02 -7.97 -24.81
N LEU A 69 1.94 -7.59 -24.13
CA LEU A 69 0.76 -8.43 -23.91
C LEU A 69 -0.18 -8.32 -25.12
N SER A 70 0.06 -9.10 -26.16
CA SER A 70 -0.85 -9.25 -27.30
C SER A 70 -1.78 -10.44 -27.10
N PHE A 71 -3.03 -10.35 -27.55
CA PHE A 71 -3.94 -11.49 -27.56
C PHE A 71 -3.29 -12.70 -28.26
N GLY A 72 -3.24 -13.84 -27.57
CA GLY A 72 -2.54 -15.01 -28.06
C GLY A 72 -2.55 -16.16 -27.05
N PRO A 73 -1.85 -17.27 -27.35
CA PRO A 73 -1.85 -18.47 -26.50
C PRO A 73 -1.49 -18.19 -25.02
N GLU A 74 -0.62 -17.21 -24.78
CA GLU A 74 -0.14 -16.82 -23.45
C GLU A 74 -0.92 -15.65 -22.82
N TYR A 75 -1.91 -15.08 -23.54
CA TYR A 75 -2.74 -13.96 -23.08
C TYR A 75 -4.14 -14.04 -23.71
N ILE A 76 -5.03 -14.77 -23.05
CA ILE A 76 -6.41 -15.03 -23.52
C ILE A 76 -7.48 -14.22 -22.77
N ILE A 77 -7.15 -13.70 -21.59
CA ILE A 77 -8.03 -12.85 -20.76
C ILE A 77 -7.20 -11.71 -20.15
N PRO A 78 -7.82 -10.56 -19.84
CA PRO A 78 -7.11 -9.45 -19.22
C PRO A 78 -6.54 -9.81 -17.84
N LYS A 79 -5.45 -9.16 -17.45
CA LYS A 79 -4.89 -9.32 -16.11
C LYS A 79 -5.82 -8.66 -15.06
N PRO A 80 -5.93 -9.22 -13.85
CA PRO A 80 -6.74 -8.72 -12.72
C PRO A 80 -6.75 -7.21 -12.46
N PHE A 81 -5.62 -6.54 -12.65
CA PHE A 81 -5.43 -5.14 -12.32
C PHE A 81 -5.34 -4.23 -13.53
N ASP A 82 -5.77 -4.71 -14.71
CA ASP A 82 -5.77 -3.89 -15.91
C ASP A 82 -6.68 -2.67 -15.65
N PRO A 83 -6.13 -1.43 -15.65
CA PRO A 83 -6.90 -0.25 -15.28
C PRO A 83 -8.09 0.00 -16.21
N ARG A 84 -8.08 -0.59 -17.41
CA ARG A 84 -9.18 -0.52 -18.38
C ARG A 84 -10.39 -1.35 -17.96
N LEU A 85 -10.24 -2.33 -17.06
CA LEU A 85 -11.33 -3.22 -16.65
C LEU A 85 -12.51 -2.43 -16.07
N ILE A 86 -12.27 -1.52 -15.12
CA ILE A 86 -13.36 -0.72 -14.56
C ILE A 86 -14.00 0.20 -15.62
N VAL A 87 -13.17 0.76 -16.50
CA VAL A 87 -13.58 1.78 -17.48
C VAL A 87 -14.36 1.14 -18.63
N LYS A 88 -14.19 -0.15 -18.89
CA LYS A 88 -14.91 -0.88 -19.93
C LYS A 88 -16.09 -1.67 -19.37
N ILE A 89 -15.89 -2.41 -18.28
CA ILE A 89 -16.89 -3.36 -17.79
C ILE A 89 -17.99 -2.65 -17.00
N ALA A 90 -17.65 -1.72 -16.10
CA ALA A 90 -18.68 -1.07 -15.27
C ALA A 90 -19.69 -0.26 -16.11
N PRO A 91 -19.28 0.52 -17.13
CA PRO A 91 -20.23 1.16 -18.05
C PRO A 91 -21.06 0.18 -18.88
N ALA A 92 -20.46 -0.90 -19.38
CA ALA A 92 -21.21 -1.91 -20.13
C ALA A 92 -22.30 -2.57 -19.26
N VAL A 93 -21.97 -2.89 -18.01
CA VAL A 93 -22.93 -3.46 -17.05
C VAL A 93 -23.99 -2.45 -16.63
N ALA A 94 -23.60 -1.20 -16.34
CA ALA A 94 -24.52 -0.13 -16.00
C ALA A 94 -25.55 0.11 -17.12
N LYS A 95 -25.08 0.16 -18.37
CA LYS A 95 -25.93 0.29 -19.54
C LYS A 95 -26.88 -0.91 -19.68
N ALA A 96 -26.38 -2.13 -19.54
CA ALA A 96 -27.23 -3.32 -19.60
C ALA A 96 -28.33 -3.32 -18.53
N ALA A 97 -28.01 -2.90 -17.31
CA ALA A 97 -28.97 -2.77 -16.22
C ALA A 97 -30.05 -1.70 -16.50
N MET A 98 -29.67 -0.60 -17.16
CA MET A 98 -30.61 0.43 -17.62
C MET A 98 -31.50 -0.08 -18.76
N ASP A 99 -30.90 -0.68 -19.78
CA ASP A 99 -31.59 -1.21 -20.96
C ASP A 99 -32.59 -2.33 -20.59
N SER A 100 -32.26 -3.15 -19.58
CA SER A 100 -33.15 -4.20 -19.06
C SER A 100 -34.19 -3.69 -18.04
N GLY A 101 -34.18 -2.41 -17.71
CA GLY A 101 -35.17 -1.78 -16.81
C GLY A 101 -35.01 -2.10 -15.31
N VAL A 102 -33.84 -2.57 -14.87
CA VAL A 102 -33.60 -2.89 -13.44
C VAL A 102 -32.90 -1.75 -12.68
N ALA A 103 -32.42 -0.74 -13.39
CA ALA A 103 -31.79 0.46 -12.85
C ALA A 103 -32.80 1.43 -12.23
N THR A 104 -32.51 1.94 -11.03
CA THR A 104 -33.34 2.95 -10.34
C THR A 104 -32.75 4.35 -10.42
N ARG A 105 -31.47 4.47 -10.79
CA ARG A 105 -30.73 5.72 -10.95
C ARG A 105 -29.96 5.69 -12.28
N PRO A 106 -30.61 5.91 -13.42
CA PRO A 106 -29.95 5.86 -14.72
C PRO A 106 -28.84 6.91 -14.84
N ILE A 107 -27.80 6.57 -15.60
CA ILE A 107 -26.71 7.49 -15.96
C ILE A 107 -27.14 8.25 -17.22
N GLU A 108 -27.20 9.58 -17.15
CA GLU A 108 -27.61 10.42 -18.28
C GLU A 108 -26.45 10.66 -19.26
N ASP A 109 -25.25 10.89 -18.72
CA ASP A 109 -24.03 11.16 -19.47
C ASP A 109 -23.00 10.05 -19.22
N PHE A 110 -22.90 9.13 -20.18
CA PHE A 110 -21.95 8.03 -20.11
C PHE A 110 -20.49 8.47 -20.33
N ASP A 111 -20.25 9.55 -21.06
CA ASP A 111 -18.90 10.06 -21.29
C ASP A 111 -18.34 10.62 -19.98
N ALA A 112 -19.12 11.45 -19.26
CA ALA A 112 -18.75 11.95 -17.95
C ALA A 112 -18.61 10.83 -16.89
N TYR A 113 -19.45 9.80 -16.96
CA TYR A 113 -19.35 8.63 -16.08
C TYR A 113 -18.05 7.84 -16.32
N VAL A 114 -17.71 7.59 -17.58
CA VAL A 114 -16.46 6.93 -17.98
C VAL A 114 -15.25 7.75 -17.54
N GLU A 115 -15.30 9.08 -17.70
CA GLU A 115 -14.24 10.00 -17.24
C GLU A 115 -14.06 9.93 -15.71
N LYS A 116 -15.15 9.91 -14.94
CA LYS A 116 -15.10 9.77 -13.48
C LYS A 116 -14.48 8.43 -13.03
N LEU A 117 -14.85 7.32 -13.67
CA LEU A 117 -14.25 6.00 -13.38
C LEU A 117 -12.77 5.95 -13.75
N THR A 118 -12.43 6.58 -14.88
CA THR A 118 -11.06 6.78 -15.35
C THR A 118 -10.28 7.52 -14.25
N GLU A 119 -10.72 8.70 -13.82
CA GLU A 119 -10.05 9.45 -12.74
C GLU A 119 -9.82 8.63 -11.46
N PHE A 120 -10.79 7.83 -11.03
CA PHE A 120 -10.69 7.05 -9.80
C PHE A 120 -9.56 6.01 -9.84
N VAL A 121 -9.42 5.30 -10.96
CA VAL A 121 -8.35 4.29 -11.12
C VAL A 121 -7.02 4.91 -11.51
N TYR A 122 -7.04 5.99 -12.29
CA TYR A 122 -5.83 6.67 -12.71
C TYR A 122 -5.19 7.48 -11.58
N LYS A 123 -5.95 8.14 -10.68
CA LYS A 123 -5.37 8.98 -9.60
C LYS A 123 -4.49 8.18 -8.63
N THR A 124 -4.94 7.04 -8.14
CA THR A 124 -4.15 6.21 -7.20
C THR A 124 -2.98 5.51 -7.89
N ASN A 125 -3.19 4.96 -9.09
CA ASN A 125 -2.14 4.23 -9.81
C ASN A 125 -1.07 5.16 -10.39
N LEU A 126 -1.42 6.34 -10.92
CA LEU A 126 -0.44 7.31 -11.39
C LEU A 126 0.39 7.88 -10.23
N PHE A 127 -0.24 8.09 -9.07
CA PHE A 127 0.46 8.55 -7.87
C PHE A 127 1.52 7.54 -7.39
N MET A 128 1.21 6.24 -7.41
CA MET A 128 2.15 5.18 -6.98
C MET A 128 3.11 4.72 -8.08
N LYS A 129 2.85 5.04 -9.37
CA LYS A 129 3.66 4.58 -10.51
C LYS A 129 5.15 4.93 -10.39
N PRO A 130 5.56 6.15 -9.99
CA PRO A 130 6.99 6.46 -9.80
C PRO A 130 7.64 5.52 -8.76
N ILE A 131 6.94 5.24 -7.67
CA ILE A 131 7.41 4.37 -6.59
C ILE A 131 7.57 2.93 -7.09
N PHE A 132 6.57 2.38 -7.77
CA PHE A 132 6.66 1.02 -8.34
C PHE A 132 7.75 0.93 -9.40
N SER A 133 7.90 1.95 -10.25
CA SER A 133 8.95 1.99 -11.26
C SER A 133 10.34 1.99 -10.64
N GLN A 134 10.52 2.70 -9.52
CA GLN A 134 11.77 2.70 -8.77
C GLN A 134 12.03 1.35 -8.09
N ALA A 135 11.01 0.75 -7.45
CA ALA A 135 11.12 -0.55 -6.81
C ALA A 135 11.52 -1.67 -7.79
N LYS A 136 10.96 -1.66 -9.02
CA LYS A 136 11.33 -2.63 -10.07
C LYS A 136 12.80 -2.49 -10.54
N LYS A 137 13.34 -1.27 -10.54
CA LYS A 137 14.74 -1.03 -10.96
C LYS A 137 15.74 -1.57 -9.95
N GLU A 138 15.41 -1.47 -8.66
CA GLU A 138 16.28 -1.90 -7.58
C GLU A 138 15.48 -2.74 -6.59
N MET A 139 15.27 -4.01 -6.96
CA MET A 139 14.49 -4.94 -6.16
C MET A 139 15.15 -5.18 -4.79
N LYS A 140 14.38 -4.94 -3.72
CA LYS A 140 14.83 -5.07 -2.33
C LYS A 140 14.21 -6.28 -1.63
N ARG A 141 14.89 -6.78 -0.60
CA ARG A 141 14.38 -7.84 0.29
C ARG A 141 13.46 -7.23 1.33
N VAL A 142 12.19 -7.62 1.35
CA VAL A 142 11.16 -7.03 2.22
C VAL A 142 10.58 -8.07 3.15
N VAL A 143 10.74 -7.90 4.47
CA VAL A 143 10.16 -8.79 5.48
C VAL A 143 8.73 -8.40 5.76
N LEU A 144 7.81 -9.36 5.65
CA LEU A 144 6.41 -9.21 6.06
C LEU A 144 6.23 -9.96 7.38
N ALA A 145 6.07 -9.21 8.47
CA ALA A 145 6.10 -9.75 9.82
C ALA A 145 4.93 -10.70 10.11
N GLU A 146 3.73 -10.40 9.63
CA GLU A 146 2.56 -11.27 9.81
C GLU A 146 2.37 -12.21 8.61
N GLY A 147 3.39 -13.00 8.29
CA GLY A 147 3.42 -13.86 7.10
C GLY A 147 2.34 -14.95 7.04
N GLU A 148 1.65 -15.23 8.14
CA GLU A 148 0.51 -16.17 8.18
C GLU A 148 -0.84 -15.50 7.90
N GLU A 149 -0.91 -14.18 7.73
CA GLU A 149 -2.16 -13.44 7.57
C GLU A 149 -2.59 -13.38 6.09
N GLU A 150 -3.90 -13.53 5.82
CA GLU A 150 -4.41 -13.72 4.46
C GLU A 150 -4.18 -12.51 3.54
N ARG A 151 -4.36 -11.28 4.03
CA ARG A 151 -4.07 -10.05 3.28
C ARG A 151 -2.57 -9.93 3.00
N VAL A 152 -1.71 -10.34 3.94
CA VAL A 152 -0.25 -10.39 3.73
C VAL A 152 0.11 -11.40 2.63
N LEU A 153 -0.49 -12.58 2.62
CA LEU A 153 -0.27 -13.58 1.57
C LEU A 153 -0.74 -13.09 0.19
N HIS A 154 -1.90 -12.42 0.11
CA HIS A 154 -2.34 -11.77 -1.13
C HIS A 154 -1.37 -10.66 -1.59
N ALA A 155 -0.91 -9.82 -0.68
CA ALA A 155 0.09 -8.80 -1.00
C ALA A 155 1.41 -9.41 -1.48
N THR A 156 1.81 -10.54 -0.91
CA THR A 156 3.00 -11.30 -1.31
C THR A 156 2.88 -11.78 -2.76
N GLN A 157 1.72 -12.32 -3.14
CA GLN A 157 1.45 -12.76 -4.52
C GLN A 157 1.67 -11.60 -5.49
N GLU A 158 1.26 -10.40 -5.11
CA GLU A 158 1.37 -9.22 -5.97
C GLU A 158 2.79 -8.66 -6.03
N LEU A 159 3.51 -8.64 -4.91
CA LEU A 159 4.92 -8.27 -4.88
C LEU A 159 5.75 -9.14 -5.82
N VAL A 160 5.48 -10.45 -5.83
CA VAL A 160 6.14 -11.42 -6.71
C VAL A 160 5.68 -11.27 -8.16
N SER A 161 4.37 -11.23 -8.41
CA SER A 161 3.80 -11.18 -9.77
C SER A 161 4.26 -9.94 -10.55
N GLN A 162 4.42 -8.81 -9.85
CA GLN A 162 4.87 -7.55 -10.43
C GLN A 162 6.39 -7.35 -10.39
N GLY A 163 7.14 -8.21 -9.68
CA GLY A 163 8.58 -8.07 -9.48
C GLY A 163 8.94 -6.77 -8.73
N LEU A 164 8.23 -6.44 -7.65
CA LEU A 164 8.44 -5.22 -6.88
C LEU A 164 9.49 -5.37 -5.77
N ALA A 165 9.57 -6.57 -5.19
CA ALA A 165 10.45 -6.90 -4.07
C ALA A 165 10.68 -8.41 -4.00
N TYR A 166 11.68 -8.82 -3.23
CA TYR A 166 11.86 -10.20 -2.81
C TYR A 166 11.29 -10.38 -1.40
N PRO A 167 10.07 -10.92 -1.24
CA PRO A 167 9.42 -11.00 0.06
C PRO A 167 10.02 -12.11 0.95
N ILE A 168 10.05 -11.82 2.25
CA ILE A 168 10.42 -12.75 3.32
C ILE A 168 9.26 -12.81 4.30
N LEU A 169 8.65 -13.97 4.49
CA LEU A 169 7.51 -14.14 5.39
C LEU A 169 7.97 -14.68 6.74
N VAL A 170 7.58 -14.01 7.83
CA VAL A 170 7.77 -14.54 9.18
C VAL A 170 6.53 -15.35 9.56
N GLY A 171 6.72 -16.61 9.93
CA GLY A 171 5.64 -17.50 10.32
C GLY A 171 5.97 -18.98 10.16
N ARG A 172 5.03 -19.83 10.54
CA ARG A 172 5.19 -21.29 10.47
C ARG A 172 5.02 -21.78 9.03
N PRO A 173 6.00 -22.50 8.46
CA PRO A 173 5.92 -22.97 7.08
C PRO A 173 4.65 -23.77 6.79
N SER A 174 4.26 -24.69 7.67
CA SER A 174 3.07 -25.53 7.52
C SER A 174 1.75 -24.73 7.51
N VAL A 175 1.69 -23.61 8.24
CA VAL A 175 0.52 -22.74 8.27
C VAL A 175 0.44 -21.89 7.01
N ILE A 176 1.58 -21.32 6.59
CA ILE A 176 1.68 -20.54 5.36
C ILE A 176 1.28 -21.40 4.16
N GLU A 177 1.87 -22.59 4.00
CA GLU A 177 1.57 -23.51 2.90
C GLU A 177 0.08 -23.90 2.86
N LYS A 178 -0.50 -24.23 4.03
CA LYS A 178 -1.92 -24.55 4.13
C LYS A 178 -2.80 -23.37 3.70
N ARG A 179 -2.46 -22.14 4.11
CA ARG A 179 -3.21 -20.93 3.76
C ARG A 179 -3.08 -20.58 2.29
N LEU A 180 -1.87 -20.65 1.72
CA LEU A 180 -1.65 -20.48 0.29
C LEU A 180 -2.54 -21.41 -0.53
N LYS A 181 -2.60 -22.70 -0.17
CA LYS A 181 -3.46 -23.69 -0.82
C LYS A 181 -4.94 -23.36 -0.68
N ASN A 182 -5.39 -22.97 0.52
CA ASN A 182 -6.79 -22.60 0.77
C ASN A 182 -7.22 -21.36 0.00
N LEU A 183 -6.32 -20.38 -0.15
CA LEU A 183 -6.55 -19.13 -0.88
C LEU A 183 -6.35 -19.28 -2.41
N GLY A 184 -5.83 -20.42 -2.88
CA GLY A 184 -5.54 -20.65 -4.30
C GLY A 184 -4.35 -19.83 -4.83
N LEU A 185 -3.44 -19.42 -3.94
CA LEU A 185 -2.28 -18.60 -4.28
C LEU A 185 -1.15 -19.48 -4.86
N GLN A 186 -0.56 -19.04 -5.96
CA GLN A 186 0.47 -19.76 -6.70
C GLN A 186 1.86 -19.24 -6.28
N LEU A 187 2.18 -19.43 -5.00
CA LEU A 187 3.46 -19.05 -4.41
C LEU A 187 4.18 -20.29 -3.88
N THR A 188 5.46 -20.39 -4.21
CA THR A 188 6.34 -21.48 -3.81
C THR A 188 7.42 -20.97 -2.84
N PRO A 189 7.43 -21.43 -1.58
CA PRO A 189 8.51 -21.11 -0.64
C PRO A 189 9.88 -21.49 -1.20
N GLY A 190 10.89 -20.64 -0.99
CA GLY A 190 12.27 -20.82 -1.46
C GLY A 190 12.52 -20.46 -2.92
N LYS A 191 11.46 -20.26 -3.71
CA LYS A 191 11.54 -19.74 -5.08
C LYS A 191 10.98 -18.32 -5.17
N ASP A 192 9.74 -18.15 -4.73
CA ASP A 192 9.00 -16.89 -4.87
C ASP A 192 9.16 -15.99 -3.63
N PHE A 193 9.41 -16.59 -2.47
CA PHE A 193 9.61 -15.89 -1.20
C PHE A 193 10.44 -16.75 -0.22
N GLU A 194 11.13 -16.11 0.73
CA GLU A 194 11.81 -16.80 1.84
C GLU A 194 10.87 -16.94 3.04
N VAL A 195 11.03 -17.99 3.86
CA VAL A 195 10.28 -18.16 5.11
C VAL A 195 11.24 -18.14 6.29
N VAL A 196 10.89 -17.36 7.32
CA VAL A 196 11.56 -17.35 8.61
C VAL A 196 10.63 -18.00 9.63
N ASN A 197 11.06 -19.16 10.12
CA ASN A 197 10.23 -19.98 11.02
C ASN A 197 10.36 -19.48 12.47
N ASN A 198 9.32 -18.85 12.99
CA ASN A 198 9.33 -18.35 14.37
C ASN A 198 9.37 -19.44 15.47
N GLU A 199 9.06 -20.71 15.14
CA GLU A 199 9.15 -21.84 16.09
C GLU A 199 10.50 -22.56 16.05
N SER A 200 11.10 -22.68 14.87
CA SER A 200 12.31 -23.48 14.65
C SER A 200 13.11 -22.94 13.45
N ASP A 201 13.82 -21.83 13.68
CA ASP A 201 14.80 -21.27 12.73
C ASP A 201 16.23 -21.48 13.25
N PRO A 202 17.19 -21.93 12.42
CA PRO A 202 18.59 -22.05 12.80
C PRO A 202 19.20 -20.76 13.35
N ARG A 203 18.74 -19.59 12.89
CA ARG A 203 19.20 -18.25 13.30
C ARG A 203 18.63 -17.79 14.63
N PHE A 204 17.74 -18.58 15.23
CA PHE A 204 17.00 -18.16 16.42
C PHE A 204 17.94 -17.79 17.57
N LYS A 205 19.05 -18.53 17.74
CA LYS A 205 20.04 -18.26 18.79
C LYS A 205 20.69 -16.89 18.61
N GLU A 206 21.07 -16.59 17.38
CA GLU A 206 21.68 -15.34 16.97
C GLU A 206 20.70 -14.18 17.16
N TYR A 207 19.42 -14.36 16.82
CA TYR A 207 18.41 -13.30 16.94
C TYR A 207 18.16 -12.87 18.38
N TRP A 208 17.92 -13.82 19.30
CA TRP A 208 17.69 -13.44 20.70
C TRP A 208 18.97 -12.95 21.37
N SER A 209 20.15 -13.43 20.94
CA SER A 209 21.43 -12.93 21.44
C SER A 209 21.63 -11.46 21.03
N GLU A 210 21.32 -11.12 19.78
CA GLU A 210 21.38 -9.74 19.27
C GLU A 210 20.41 -8.83 20.02
N TYR A 211 19.15 -9.25 20.15
CA TYR A 211 18.15 -8.52 20.91
C TYR A 211 18.56 -8.31 22.37
N TYR A 212 19.16 -9.32 23.00
CA TYR A 212 19.73 -9.18 24.34
C TYR A 212 20.87 -8.14 24.37
N GLN A 213 21.77 -8.11 23.39
CA GLN A 213 22.82 -7.07 23.36
C GLN A 213 22.25 -5.66 23.28
N ILE A 214 21.20 -5.47 22.48
CA ILE A 214 20.47 -4.20 22.35
C ILE A 214 19.80 -3.82 23.68
N MET A 215 19.17 -4.78 24.36
CA MET A 215 18.28 -4.52 25.50
C MET A 215 18.89 -4.78 26.88
N LYS A 216 20.11 -5.32 27.00
CA LYS A 216 20.74 -5.66 28.30
C LYS A 216 20.85 -4.48 29.25
N ARG A 217 21.09 -3.27 28.73
CA ARG A 217 21.16 -2.03 29.53
C ARG A 217 19.77 -1.44 29.85
N ARG A 218 18.72 -2.01 29.27
CA ARG A 218 17.30 -1.69 29.54
C ARG A 218 16.62 -2.77 30.39
N GLY A 219 17.41 -3.59 31.11
CA GLY A 219 16.92 -4.54 32.11
C GLY A 219 16.41 -5.89 31.57
N VAL A 220 16.56 -6.17 30.27
CA VAL A 220 16.11 -7.44 29.68
C VAL A 220 17.11 -8.57 29.97
N SER A 221 16.63 -9.66 30.57
CA SER A 221 17.41 -10.89 30.78
C SER A 221 17.51 -11.74 29.51
N GLN A 222 18.43 -12.70 29.45
CA GLN A 222 18.54 -13.62 28.30
C GLN A 222 17.26 -14.45 28.11
N GLU A 223 16.61 -14.87 29.19
CA GLU A 223 15.35 -15.62 29.13
C GLU A 223 14.21 -14.77 28.58
N GLN A 224 14.13 -13.50 29.02
CA GLN A 224 13.16 -12.54 28.49
C GLN A 224 13.41 -12.25 27.01
N ALA A 225 14.67 -12.09 26.60
CA ALA A 225 15.04 -11.88 25.20
C ALA A 225 14.63 -13.07 24.34
N ARG A 226 14.91 -14.30 24.78
CA ARG A 226 14.49 -15.52 24.09
C ARG A 226 12.98 -15.60 23.91
N ARG A 227 12.21 -15.34 24.99
CA ARG A 227 10.75 -15.35 24.94
C ARG A 227 10.18 -14.27 24.01
N ALA A 228 10.77 -13.08 24.02
CA ALA A 228 10.33 -11.96 23.20
C ALA A 228 10.47 -12.27 21.70
N VAL A 229 11.61 -12.82 21.27
CA VAL A 229 11.84 -13.15 19.85
C VAL A 229 10.88 -14.23 19.36
N ILE A 230 10.59 -15.28 20.15
CA ILE A 230 9.65 -16.34 19.74
C ILE A 230 8.24 -15.77 19.52
N GLY A 231 7.79 -14.91 20.44
CA GLY A 231 6.40 -14.47 20.47
C GLY A 231 6.08 -13.27 19.59
N ASN A 232 7.08 -12.61 19.00
CA ASN A 232 6.87 -11.33 18.32
C ASN A 232 7.46 -11.33 16.91
N PRO A 233 6.63 -11.56 15.87
CA PRO A 233 7.06 -11.53 14.48
C PRO A 233 7.62 -10.17 14.03
N THR A 234 7.12 -9.06 14.59
CA THR A 234 7.67 -7.71 14.33
C THR A 234 9.09 -7.59 14.86
N LEU A 235 9.38 -8.14 16.04
CA LEU A 235 10.74 -8.17 16.57
C LEU A 235 11.67 -9.03 15.72
N ILE A 236 11.21 -10.20 15.28
CA ILE A 236 11.97 -11.04 14.34
C ILE A 236 12.34 -10.23 13.10
N ALA A 237 11.35 -9.60 12.45
CA ALA A 237 11.57 -8.77 11.27
C ALA A 237 12.55 -7.62 11.55
N ALA A 238 12.42 -6.91 12.67
CA ALA A 238 13.30 -5.82 13.04
C ALA A 238 14.77 -6.28 13.22
N ILE A 239 14.98 -7.44 13.86
CA ILE A 239 16.31 -8.01 14.03
C ILE A 239 16.91 -8.45 12.69
N MET A 240 16.11 -8.99 11.76
CA MET A 240 16.58 -9.33 10.40
C MET A 240 17.13 -8.11 9.66
N LEU A 241 16.42 -6.98 9.73
CA LEU A 241 16.86 -5.72 9.14
C LEU A 241 18.15 -5.21 9.81
N HIS A 242 18.20 -5.24 11.15
CA HIS A 242 19.38 -4.83 11.90
C HIS A 242 20.63 -5.65 11.51
N ARG A 243 20.44 -6.92 11.16
CA ARG A 243 21.50 -7.84 10.72
C ARG A 243 21.83 -7.75 9.23
N GLY A 244 21.13 -6.91 8.47
CA GLY A 244 21.31 -6.81 7.01
C GLY A 244 20.78 -8.04 6.24
N GLU A 245 19.93 -8.85 6.87
CA GLU A 245 19.29 -10.00 6.22
C GLU A 245 18.10 -9.58 5.35
N ALA A 246 17.61 -8.34 5.52
CA ALA A 246 16.62 -7.72 4.67
C ALA A 246 16.80 -6.19 4.62
N ASP A 247 16.19 -5.55 3.62
CA ASP A 247 16.33 -4.12 3.36
C ASP A 247 15.19 -3.28 3.94
N ALA A 248 14.00 -3.88 4.09
CA ALA A 248 12.82 -3.22 4.63
C ALA A 248 11.89 -4.21 5.34
N MET A 249 11.00 -3.71 6.20
CA MET A 249 9.96 -4.50 6.85
C MET A 249 8.60 -3.83 6.77
N ILE A 250 7.55 -4.65 6.77
CA ILE A 250 6.15 -4.24 6.89
C ILE A 250 5.52 -5.10 7.98
N CYS A 251 4.81 -4.46 8.90
CA CYS A 251 4.10 -5.08 10.03
C CYS A 251 2.84 -4.27 10.36
N GLY A 252 2.02 -4.77 11.27
CA GLY A 252 0.85 -4.04 11.79
C GLY A 252 -0.49 -4.47 11.19
N THR A 253 -0.55 -5.63 10.52
CA THR A 253 -1.85 -6.19 10.13
C THR A 253 -2.62 -6.79 11.30
N ILE A 254 -1.91 -7.13 12.38
CA ILE A 254 -2.42 -7.64 13.66
C ILE A 254 -1.73 -6.90 14.80
N GLY A 255 -2.50 -6.29 15.69
CA GLY A 255 -1.98 -5.49 16.81
C GLY A 255 -2.24 -4.00 16.62
N SER A 256 -1.87 -3.21 17.63
CA SER A 256 -1.98 -1.75 17.60
C SER A 256 -0.69 -1.11 17.09
N TYR A 257 -0.81 0.07 16.48
CA TYR A 257 0.35 0.81 15.94
C TYR A 257 1.48 0.97 16.98
N HIS A 258 1.14 1.37 18.21
CA HIS A 258 2.13 1.63 19.26
C HIS A 258 2.88 0.36 19.70
N GLU A 259 2.22 -0.82 19.71
CA GLU A 259 2.90 -2.08 20.03
C GLU A 259 4.01 -2.40 19.03
N HIS A 260 3.79 -2.16 17.73
CA HIS A 260 4.81 -2.35 16.70
C HIS A 260 5.87 -1.25 16.75
N TYR A 261 5.44 0.01 16.88
CA TYR A 261 6.34 1.16 16.90
C TYR A 261 7.35 1.06 18.05
N GLU A 262 6.91 0.69 19.26
CA GLU A 262 7.80 0.50 20.40
C GLU A 262 8.91 -0.53 20.14
N VAL A 263 8.60 -1.62 19.42
CA VAL A 263 9.59 -2.64 19.07
C VAL A 263 10.61 -2.07 18.09
N VAL A 264 10.14 -1.43 17.03
CA VAL A 264 10.96 -0.84 15.97
C VAL A 264 11.86 0.25 16.54
N GLU A 265 11.31 1.18 17.33
CA GLU A 265 12.07 2.25 17.98
C GLU A 265 13.14 1.71 18.93
N LYS A 266 12.83 0.69 19.73
CA LYS A 266 13.80 0.11 20.67
C LYS A 266 14.96 -0.58 19.95
N VAL A 267 14.72 -1.17 18.78
CA VAL A 267 15.73 -1.91 17.99
C VAL A 267 16.58 -0.98 17.13
N PHE A 268 15.97 -0.05 16.39
CA PHE A 268 16.70 0.81 15.45
C PHE A 268 17.11 2.17 16.04
N GLY A 269 16.32 2.70 16.98
CA GLY A 269 16.40 4.12 17.34
C GLY A 269 16.09 5.03 16.16
N PHE A 270 16.68 6.22 16.17
CA PHE A 270 16.53 7.21 15.09
C PHE A 270 17.79 7.29 14.23
N ARG A 271 17.61 7.79 13.00
CA ARG A 271 18.74 8.11 12.11
C ARG A 271 19.64 9.14 12.79
N LYS A 272 20.94 9.08 12.53
CA LYS A 272 21.90 10.09 13.02
C LYS A 272 21.42 11.51 12.69
N GLY A 273 21.28 12.34 13.73
CA GLY A 273 20.81 13.72 13.63
C GLY A 273 19.29 13.90 13.67
N ALA A 274 18.51 12.82 13.70
CA ALA A 274 17.08 12.85 13.96
C ALA A 274 16.79 12.42 15.40
N HIS A 275 15.77 13.03 16.01
CA HIS A 275 15.37 12.80 17.40
C HIS A 275 13.89 12.42 17.54
N VAL A 276 13.17 12.39 16.43
CA VAL A 276 11.74 12.08 16.39
C VAL A 276 11.40 11.28 15.14
N ALA A 277 10.37 10.46 15.21
CA ALA A 277 9.71 9.89 14.05
C ALA A 277 8.34 10.56 13.87
N GLY A 278 7.88 10.70 12.63
CA GLY A 278 6.54 11.18 12.33
C GLY A 278 5.83 10.23 11.37
N ALA A 279 4.51 10.15 11.47
CA ALA A 279 3.66 9.48 10.50
C ALA A 279 3.10 10.51 9.51
N MET A 280 2.99 10.12 8.24
CA MET A 280 2.42 10.96 7.20
C MET A 280 1.31 10.18 6.48
N ASN A 281 0.15 10.82 6.33
CA ASN A 281 -0.94 10.33 5.51
C ASN A 281 -1.01 11.13 4.21
N ALA A 282 -1.13 10.43 3.08
CA ALA A 282 -1.45 11.03 1.80
C ALA A 282 -2.95 10.91 1.53
N LEU A 283 -3.61 12.04 1.29
CA LEU A 283 -5.01 12.14 0.89
C LEU A 283 -5.07 12.50 -0.59
N LEU A 284 -5.67 11.61 -1.39
CA LEU A 284 -5.89 11.84 -2.82
C LEU A 284 -7.28 12.45 -3.00
N LEU A 285 -7.34 13.78 -3.11
CA LEU A 285 -8.60 14.52 -3.23
C LEU A 285 -8.82 14.97 -4.69
N PRO A 286 -10.07 15.25 -5.10
CA PRO A 286 -10.34 15.84 -6.42
C PRO A 286 -9.62 17.18 -6.63
N SER A 287 -9.41 17.96 -5.56
CA SER A 287 -8.70 19.24 -5.56
C SER A 287 -7.18 19.12 -5.59
N GLY A 288 -6.61 17.92 -5.38
CA GLY A 288 -5.18 17.70 -5.34
C GLY A 288 -4.76 16.68 -4.28
N ASN A 289 -3.46 16.39 -4.24
CA ASN A 289 -2.88 15.49 -3.25
C ASN A 289 -2.46 16.29 -2.03
N THR A 290 -3.02 15.97 -0.86
CA THR A 290 -2.69 16.61 0.41
C THR A 290 -1.95 15.63 1.30
N PHE A 291 -0.85 16.07 1.89
CA PHE A 291 -0.08 15.27 2.85
C PHE A 291 -0.21 15.87 4.24
N ILE A 292 -0.51 15.03 5.23
CA ILE A 292 -0.73 15.45 6.62
C ILE A 292 0.28 14.72 7.51
N ALA A 293 1.03 15.48 8.31
CA ALA A 293 1.96 14.98 9.32
C ALA A 293 1.94 15.89 10.56
N ASP A 294 2.07 15.39 11.79
CA ASP A 294 2.11 13.98 12.23
C ASP A 294 0.72 13.50 12.69
N THR A 295 0.33 12.30 12.26
CA THR A 295 -1.01 11.75 12.46
C THR A 295 -1.10 10.59 13.45
N TYR A 296 0.03 10.00 13.88
CA TYR A 296 0.02 8.79 14.73
C TYR A 296 1.10 8.74 15.83
N VAL A 297 2.25 9.40 15.68
CA VAL A 297 3.41 9.13 16.55
C VAL A 297 3.45 10.04 17.77
N ASN A 298 3.36 11.35 17.56
CA ASN A 298 3.58 12.36 18.59
C ASN A 298 2.27 13.03 19.00
N ASN A 299 1.95 12.97 20.30
CA ASN A 299 0.75 13.60 20.85
C ASN A 299 0.86 15.14 20.94
N ASP A 300 1.97 15.65 21.45
CA ASP A 300 2.25 17.08 21.57
C ASP A 300 3.73 17.35 21.27
N PRO A 301 4.13 17.34 19.98
CA PRO A 301 5.52 17.53 19.59
C PRO A 301 5.99 18.95 19.91
N THR A 302 7.27 19.06 20.31
CA THR A 302 7.94 20.35 20.52
C THR A 302 8.20 21.06 19.17
N PRO A 303 8.50 22.38 19.16
CA PRO A 303 8.89 23.09 17.94
C PRO A 303 10.03 22.43 17.16
N GLU A 304 11.04 21.92 17.87
CA GLU A 304 12.19 21.25 17.28
C GLU A 304 11.77 19.92 16.62
N GLN A 305 10.90 19.15 17.28
CA GLN A 305 10.36 17.92 16.71
C GLN A 305 9.46 18.20 15.51
N LEU A 306 8.60 19.22 15.58
CA LEU A 306 7.76 19.64 14.45
C LEU A 306 8.60 20.07 13.25
N ALA A 307 9.71 20.77 13.48
CA ALA A 307 10.61 21.18 12.41
C ALA A 307 11.27 19.97 11.74
N GLU A 308 11.77 19.02 12.52
CA GLU A 308 12.29 17.75 12.00
C GLU A 308 11.22 16.97 11.21
N ILE A 309 10.00 16.87 11.73
CA ILE A 309 8.87 16.20 11.06
C ILE A 309 8.52 16.88 9.74
N ALA A 310 8.43 18.21 9.70
CA ALA A 310 8.11 18.97 8.49
C ALA A 310 9.15 18.74 7.39
N VAL A 311 10.44 18.78 7.74
CA VAL A 311 11.53 18.53 6.79
C VAL A 311 11.52 17.07 6.30
N MET A 312 11.30 16.10 7.19
CA MET A 312 11.19 14.68 6.81
C MET A 312 9.97 14.41 5.92
N ALA A 313 8.84 15.06 6.20
CA ALA A 313 7.63 14.97 5.39
C ALA A 313 7.88 15.55 3.99
N ALA A 314 8.46 16.75 3.89
CA ALA A 314 8.83 17.36 2.63
C ALA A 314 9.78 16.48 1.79
N GLN A 315 10.82 15.91 2.43
CA GLN A 315 11.73 14.96 1.76
C GLN A 315 10.99 13.72 1.26
N THR A 316 10.01 13.22 2.02
CA THR A 316 9.21 12.06 1.62
C THR A 316 8.30 12.38 0.44
N VAL A 317 7.65 13.55 0.43
CA VAL A 317 6.82 14.04 -0.68
C VAL A 317 7.63 14.15 -1.98
N ARG A 318 8.88 14.63 -1.90
CA ARG A 318 9.78 14.70 -3.07
C ARG A 318 10.05 13.33 -3.71
N ARG A 319 9.97 12.22 -2.95
CA ARG A 319 10.13 10.86 -3.51
C ARG A 319 8.98 10.45 -4.44
N PHE A 320 7.83 11.12 -4.32
CA PHE A 320 6.71 10.97 -5.26
C PHE A 320 6.89 11.86 -6.52
N GLY A 321 7.99 12.62 -6.62
CA GLY A 321 8.22 13.56 -7.72
C GLY A 321 7.41 14.87 -7.60
N ILE A 322 6.93 15.18 -6.39
CA ILE A 322 6.13 16.37 -6.10
C ILE A 322 7.00 17.36 -5.34
N GLU A 323 7.04 18.62 -5.77
CA GLU A 323 7.67 19.69 -4.97
C GLU A 323 6.72 20.09 -3.82
N PRO A 324 7.11 19.88 -2.56
CA PRO A 324 6.25 20.13 -1.42
C PRO A 324 6.05 21.64 -1.18
N LYS A 325 4.80 22.02 -0.94
CA LYS A 325 4.42 23.30 -0.36
C LYS A 325 3.81 23.04 1.01
N VAL A 326 4.43 23.58 2.05
CA VAL A 326 4.12 23.21 3.44
C VAL A 326 3.39 24.34 4.13
N ALA A 327 2.30 24.02 4.81
CA ALA A 327 1.56 24.93 5.68
C ALA A 327 1.63 24.46 7.12
N LEU A 328 2.07 25.31 8.04
CA LEU A 328 2.06 25.05 9.46
C LEU A 328 0.72 25.49 10.05
N LEU A 329 -0.11 24.52 10.42
CA LEU A 329 -1.47 24.76 10.87
C LEU A 329 -1.55 25.17 12.35
N SER A 330 -2.46 26.10 12.65
CA SER A 330 -2.80 26.56 13.99
C SER A 330 -4.22 27.13 14.03
N HIS A 331 -4.73 27.40 15.24
CA HIS A 331 -5.92 28.23 15.44
C HIS A 331 -5.63 29.74 15.32
N SER A 332 -4.34 30.10 15.15
CA SER A 332 -3.86 31.45 14.88
C SER A 332 -3.52 31.58 13.40
N SER A 333 -3.61 32.79 12.88
CA SER A 333 -3.15 33.15 11.54
C SER A 333 -2.20 34.34 11.63
N PHE A 334 -0.93 34.11 11.31
CA PHE A 334 0.13 35.12 11.20
C PHE A 334 0.18 36.10 12.39
N GLY A 335 0.13 35.58 13.62
CA GLY A 335 0.19 36.39 14.83
C GLY A 335 -1.16 36.88 15.37
N SER A 336 -2.30 36.40 14.85
CA SER A 336 -3.62 36.76 15.40
C SER A 336 -3.82 36.31 16.86
N SER A 337 -3.03 35.35 17.35
CA SER A 337 -2.99 34.91 18.74
C SER A 337 -1.57 34.74 19.28
N ASP A 338 -1.38 35.11 20.55
CA ASP A 338 -0.15 34.89 21.33
C ASP A 338 -0.26 33.71 22.29
N SER A 339 -1.17 32.77 22.03
CA SER A 339 -1.25 31.56 22.85
C SER A 339 0.07 30.74 22.75
N PRO A 340 0.40 29.94 23.78
CA PRO A 340 1.57 29.07 23.73
C PRO A 340 1.58 28.13 22.51
N THR A 341 0.41 27.65 22.07
CA THR A 341 0.27 26.78 20.90
C THR A 341 0.50 27.52 19.57
N ALA A 342 0.17 28.80 19.47
CA ALA A 342 0.48 29.63 18.29
C ALA A 342 1.97 29.98 18.23
N GLN A 343 2.54 30.39 19.36
CA GLN A 343 3.98 30.65 19.49
C GLN A 343 4.82 29.40 19.19
N LYS A 344 4.33 28.22 19.57
CA LYS A 344 4.94 26.93 19.23
C LYS A 344 5.13 26.80 17.71
N MET A 345 4.08 27.07 16.93
CA MET A 345 4.12 26.96 15.47
C MET A 345 4.97 28.05 14.80
N ARG A 346 4.98 29.28 15.34
CA ARG A 346 5.90 30.34 14.88
C ARG A 346 7.36 29.96 15.06
N LYS A 347 7.70 29.42 16.24
CA LYS A 347 9.04 28.92 16.51
C LYS A 347 9.40 27.74 15.58
N THR A 348 8.44 26.85 15.29
CA THR A 348 8.63 25.80 14.28
C THR A 348 9.02 26.38 12.93
N LEU A 349 8.33 27.42 12.44
CA LEU A 349 8.66 28.06 11.16
C LEU A 349 10.09 28.61 11.13
N GLU A 350 10.50 29.32 12.20
CA GLU A 350 11.86 29.85 12.33
C GLU A 350 12.91 28.74 12.25
N LEU A 351 12.67 27.61 12.91
CA LEU A 351 13.57 26.46 12.91
C LEU A 351 13.63 25.79 11.54
N VAL A 352 12.49 25.58 10.87
CA VAL A 352 12.47 24.98 9.52
C VAL A 352 13.21 25.87 8.52
N ASN A 353 13.02 27.19 8.57
CA ASN A 353 13.72 28.13 7.70
C ASN A 353 15.24 28.10 7.89
N GLN A 354 15.73 27.75 9.08
CA GLN A 354 17.16 27.54 9.33
C GLN A 354 17.65 26.19 8.82
N MET A 355 16.83 25.14 8.94
CA MET A 355 17.18 23.76 8.58
C MET A 355 17.08 23.47 7.08
N ALA A 356 16.10 24.07 6.41
CA ALA A 356 15.77 23.86 4.99
C ALA A 356 15.30 25.18 4.36
N PRO A 357 16.19 26.17 4.17
CA PRO A 357 15.83 27.50 3.65
C PRO A 357 15.25 27.48 2.24
N GLU A 358 15.45 26.40 1.49
CA GLU A 358 14.92 26.21 0.14
C GLU A 358 13.48 25.66 0.12
N LEU A 359 12.95 25.22 1.27
CA LEU A 359 11.61 24.65 1.35
C LEU A 359 10.56 25.77 1.29
N GLU A 360 9.60 25.67 0.37
CA GLU A 360 8.41 26.52 0.38
C GLU A 360 7.53 26.14 1.57
N ILE A 361 7.65 26.90 2.66
CA ILE A 361 6.89 26.72 3.90
C ILE A 361 6.38 28.06 4.44
N ASP A 362 5.17 28.07 4.99
CA ASP A 362 4.63 29.24 5.68
C ASP A 362 3.71 28.86 6.86
N GLY A 363 3.39 29.84 7.71
CA GLY A 363 2.50 29.73 8.86
C GLY A 363 2.94 30.59 10.06
N GLU A 364 2.32 30.48 11.23
CA GLU A 364 1.18 29.63 11.52
C GLU A 364 -0.11 30.17 10.89
N MET A 365 -0.96 29.29 10.38
CA MET A 365 -2.21 29.67 9.70
C MET A 365 -3.36 28.71 9.99
N HIS A 366 -4.58 29.18 9.80
CA HIS A 366 -5.75 28.30 9.83
C HIS A 366 -5.74 27.31 8.66
N GLY A 367 -6.49 26.22 8.79
CA GLY A 367 -6.62 25.23 7.72
C GLY A 367 -7.41 25.69 6.49
N ASP A 368 -8.14 26.80 6.59
CA ASP A 368 -8.95 27.39 5.52
C ASP A 368 -8.29 28.61 4.84
N ALA A 369 -7.07 28.95 5.25
CA ALA A 369 -6.32 30.12 4.77
C ALA A 369 -5.84 30.04 3.32
#